data_AF-A0A519CW79-F1
#
_entry.id   AF-A0A519CW79-F1
#
_cell.length_a   1.000
_cell.length_b   1.000
_cell.length_c   1.000
_cell.angle_alpha   90.00
_cell.angle_beta   90.00
_cell.angle_gamma   90.00
#
_symmetry.space_group_name_H-M   'P 1'
#
loop_
_entity.id
_entity.type
_entity.pdbx_description
1 polymer ?
#
loop_
_entity_poly.entity_id
_entity_poly.type
_entity_poly.pdbx_seq_one_letter_code
_entity_poly.pdbx_strand_id
1 'polypeptide(L)'
;MNEKKDKILFWIETVDLTFGIAKSLIEKYDCDPYALIAHSPKQKSFFNNQKLVKFTKSWNIRDYVDQKNHKPNMEKLKFFEEKFS
;
A
#
# COMPACT_ATOMS: atom_id res chain seq x y z
N MET A 1 7.48 15.83 28.39
CA MET A 1 7.25 14.46 27.89
C MET A 1 6.84 14.60 26.45
N ASN A 2 7.54 13.99 25.50
CA ASN A 2 7.05 13.94 24.12
C ASN A 2 5.81 13.05 24.13
N GLU A 3 4.64 13.64 23.92
CA GLU A 3 3.43 12.86 23.69
C GLU A 3 3.66 11.94 22.50
N LYS A 4 3.37 10.66 22.71
CA LYS A 4 3.58 9.64 21.69
C LYS A 4 2.51 9.82 20.61
N LYS A 5 2.93 10.24 19.42
CA LYS A 5 2.03 10.36 18.27
C LYS A 5 1.50 9.00 17.84
N ASP A 6 0.25 8.98 17.42
CA ASP A 6 -0.35 7.79 16.83
C ASP A 6 0.33 7.45 15.50
N LYS A 7 0.56 6.17 15.29
CA LYS A 7 1.12 5.65 14.04
C LYS A 7 -0.01 5.14 13.18
N ILE A 8 -0.22 5.77 12.03
CA ILE A 8 -1.31 5.42 11.12
C ILE A 8 -0.73 4.83 9.85
N LEU A 9 -1.19 3.65 9.46
CA LEU A 9 -0.79 2.98 8.23
C LEU A 9 -1.91 3.08 7.19
N PHE A 10 -1.61 3.70 6.05
CA PHE A 10 -2.53 3.84 4.92
C PHE A 10 -2.25 2.77 3.88
N TRP A 11 -3.30 2.05 3.45
CA TRP A 11 -3.24 1.14 2.31
C TRP A 11 -3.70 1.87 1.04
N ILE A 12 -2.75 2.19 0.18
CA ILE A 12 -2.98 2.98 -1.04
C ILE A 12 -3.00 2.02 -2.23
N GLU A 13 -4.19 1.78 -2.78
CA GLU A 13 -4.39 1.00 -4.00
C GLU A 13 -5.19 1.76 -5.07
N THR A 14 -5.60 1.04 -6.11
CA THR A 14 -6.18 1.47 -7.39
C THR A 14 -7.19 2.62 -7.36
N VAL A 15 -7.87 2.87 -6.24
CA VAL A 15 -8.61 4.12 -6.01
C VAL A 15 -7.83 5.00 -5.06
N ASP A 16 -7.35 6.14 -5.57
CA ASP A 16 -6.58 7.16 -4.83
C ASP A 16 -7.38 7.82 -3.67
N LEU A 17 -8.57 7.30 -3.34
CA LEU A 17 -9.38 7.73 -2.21
C LEU A 17 -8.60 7.63 -0.90
N THR A 18 -7.89 6.53 -0.65
CA THR A 18 -7.08 6.41 0.58
C THR A 18 -5.95 7.43 0.61
N PHE A 19 -5.39 7.81 -0.54
CA PHE A 19 -4.38 8.86 -0.63
C PHE A 19 -4.99 10.25 -0.31
N GLY A 20 -6.18 10.54 -0.82
CA GLY A 20 -6.93 11.76 -0.49
C GLY A 20 -7.36 11.83 0.99
N ILE A 21 -7.76 10.70 1.58
CA ILE A 21 -8.06 10.57 3.01
C ILE A 21 -6.79 10.82 3.82
N ALA A 22 -5.66 10.21 3.44
CA ALA A 22 -4.39 10.41 4.13
C ALA A 22 -4.01 11.89 4.16
N LYS A 23 -4.09 12.57 3.01
CA LYS A 23 -3.86 14.02 2.92
C LYS A 23 -4.75 14.79 3.91
N SER A 24 -6.06 14.55 3.85
CA SER A 24 -7.03 15.27 4.66
C SER A 24 -6.89 15.00 6.17
N LEU A 25 -6.51 13.77 6.54
CA LEU A 25 -6.35 13.37 7.94
C LEU A 25 -5.08 13.96 8.54
N ILE A 26 -3.93 13.83 7.86
CA ILE A 26 -2.63 14.30 8.34
C ILE A 26 -2.60 15.84 8.47
N GLU A 27 -3.35 16.55 7.63
CA GLU A 27 -3.52 18.02 7.74
C GLU A 27 -4.31 18.45 8.99
N LYS A 28 -5.11 17.54 9.58
CA LYS A 28 -6.02 17.85 10.70
C LYS A 28 -5.65 17.15 12.01
N TYR A 29 -4.81 16.12 11.94
CA TYR A 29 -4.49 15.24 13.07
C TYR A 29 -2.98 15.02 13.17
N ASP A 30 -2.41 15.35 14.33
CA ASP A 30 -0.97 15.20 14.56
C ASP A 30 -0.59 13.72 14.79
N CYS A 31 -0.11 13.07 13.74
CA CYS A 31 0.21 11.66 13.71
C CYS A 31 1.53 11.38 12.98
N ASP A 32 2.02 10.16 13.11
CA ASP A 32 3.11 9.60 12.31
C ASP A 32 2.52 8.75 11.16
N PRO A 33 2.43 9.31 9.94
CA PRO A 33 1.79 8.62 8.83
C PRO A 33 2.74 7.67 8.09
N TYR A 34 2.25 6.48 7.76
CA TYR A 34 2.97 5.44 7.02
C TYR A 34 2.12 4.97 5.84
N ALA A 35 2.74 4.49 4.76
CA ALA A 35 2.00 4.03 3.59
C ALA A 35 2.47 2.66 3.05
N LEU A 36 1.51 1.79 2.75
CA LEU A 36 1.70 0.64 1.88
C LEU A 36 1.09 0.95 0.51
N ILE A 37 1.91 0.94 -0.53
CA ILE A 37 1.54 1.30 -1.89
C ILE A 37 1.40 0.01 -2.70
N ALA A 38 0.17 -0.29 -3.13
CA ALA A 38 -0.19 -1.49 -3.89
C ALA A 38 -0.33 -1.23 -5.40
N HIS A 39 0.17 -0.09 -5.88
CA HIS A 39 0.07 0.32 -7.28
C HIS A 39 1.03 -0.41 -8.21
N SER A 40 0.73 -0.34 -9.52
CA SER A 40 1.61 -0.91 -10.56
C SER A 40 2.98 -0.22 -10.58
N PRO A 41 4.04 -0.89 -11.07
CA PRO A 41 5.37 -0.27 -11.21
C PRO A 41 5.36 1.03 -12.02
N LYS A 42 4.41 1.19 -12.96
CA LYS A 42 4.25 2.43 -13.75
C LYS A 42 3.83 3.63 -12.91
N GLN A 43 3.02 3.41 -11.87
CA GLN A 43 2.52 4.44 -10.96
C GLN A 43 3.47 4.70 -9.78
N LYS A 44 4.41 3.78 -9.52
CA LYS A 44 5.40 3.89 -8.44
C LYS A 44 6.19 5.20 -8.46
N SER A 45 6.57 5.67 -9.66
CA SER A 45 7.31 6.93 -9.82
C SER A 45 6.55 8.14 -9.28
N PHE A 46 5.23 8.18 -9.48
CA PHE A 46 4.38 9.23 -8.92
C PHE A 46 4.44 9.21 -7.39
N PHE A 47 4.14 8.08 -6.75
CA PHE A 47 4.09 8.00 -5.29
C PHE A 47 5.45 8.19 -4.61
N ASN A 48 6.55 7.82 -5.28
CA ASN A 48 7.89 8.06 -4.77
C ASN A 48 8.30 9.55 -4.85
N ASN A 49 7.81 10.29 -5.84
CA ASN A 49 8.24 11.67 -6.12
C ASN A 49 7.22 12.74 -5.68
N GLN A 50 5.98 12.35 -5.38
CA GLN A 50 4.93 13.28 -4.97
C GLN A 50 5.28 13.99 -3.65
N LYS A 51 4.83 15.23 -3.51
CA LYS A 51 5.02 16.07 -2.30
C LYS A 51 3.71 16.45 -1.60
N LEU A 52 2.59 15.91 -2.07
CA LEU A 52 1.24 16.20 -1.60
C LEU A 52 0.99 15.64 -0.20
N VAL A 53 1.56 14.46 0.09
CA VAL A 53 1.47 13.80 1.39
C VAL A 53 2.87 13.36 1.82
N LYS A 54 3.29 13.82 3.01
CA LYS A 54 4.59 13.45 3.60
C LYS A 54 4.42 12.29 4.56
N PHE A 55 4.65 11.08 4.07
CA PHE A 55 4.72 9.89 4.92
C PHE A 55 6.07 9.84 5.64
N THR A 56 6.05 9.43 6.91
CA THR A 56 7.26 9.09 7.68
C THR A 56 8.03 7.96 7.00
N LYS A 57 7.32 6.97 6.45
CA LYS A 57 7.89 5.93 5.60
C LYS A 57 6.82 5.30 4.71
N SER A 58 7.22 4.90 3.50
CA SER A 58 6.37 4.17 2.57
C SER A 58 7.06 2.92 2.04
N TRP A 59 6.26 1.92 1.65
CA TRP A 59 6.73 0.69 1.01
C TRP A 59 5.87 0.38 -0.21
N ASN A 60 6.52 -0.03 -1.30
CA ASN A 60 5.84 -0.51 -2.49
C ASN A 60 5.67 -2.03 -2.36
N ILE A 61 4.45 -2.51 -2.13
CA ILE A 61 4.18 -3.93 -1.83
C ILE A 61 4.69 -4.85 -2.94
N ARG A 62 4.56 -4.41 -4.19
CA ARG A 62 4.96 -5.19 -5.36
C ARG A 62 6.48 -5.43 -5.44
N ASP A 63 7.30 -4.65 -4.75
CA ASP A 63 8.75 -4.89 -4.65
C ASP A 63 9.08 -6.14 -3.81
N TYR A 64 8.15 -6.56 -2.95
CA TYR A 64 8.31 -7.69 -2.03
C TYR A 64 7.58 -8.95 -2.51
N VAL A 65 7.03 -8.94 -3.72
CA VAL A 65 6.41 -10.12 -4.34
C VAL A 65 7.39 -10.72 -5.35
N ASP A 66 8.01 -11.85 -5.00
CA ASP A 66 8.85 -12.60 -5.94
C ASP A 66 7.98 -13.39 -6.91
N GLN A 67 7.82 -12.87 -8.13
CA GLN A 67 7.13 -13.56 -9.22
C GLN A 67 8.05 -14.47 -10.04
N LYS A 68 9.38 -14.35 -9.91
CA LYS A 68 10.33 -15.04 -10.79
C LYS A 68 10.62 -16.47 -10.33
N ASN A 69 10.63 -16.71 -9.03
CA ASN A 69 10.99 -18.02 -8.47
C ASN A 69 9.81 -18.80 -7.90
N HIS A 70 8.57 -18.29 -8.03
CA HIS A 70 7.39 -18.93 -7.46
C HIS A 70 6.71 -19.82 -8.50
N LYS A 71 6.83 -21.15 -8.36
CA LYS A 71 6.00 -22.09 -9.12
C LYS A 71 4.59 -22.08 -8.51
N PRO A 72 3.53 -21.73 -9.25
CA PRO A 72 2.18 -21.76 -8.73
C PRO A 72 1.75 -23.19 -8.39
N ASN A 73 0.98 -23.36 -7.31
CA ASN A 73 0.39 -24.65 -6.96
C ASN A 73 -0.82 -24.93 -7.85
N MET A 74 -0.61 -25.67 -8.93
CA MET A 74 -1.64 -25.99 -9.92
C MET A 74 -2.81 -26.81 -9.36
N GLU A 75 -2.54 -27.74 -8.43
CA GLU A 75 -3.58 -28.55 -7.79
C GLU A 75 -4.54 -27.68 -6.99
N LYS A 76 -3.98 -26.71 -6.25
CA LYS A 76 -4.77 -25.74 -5.50
C LYS A 76 -5.60 -24.87 -6.44
N LEU A 77 -5.03 -24.36 -7.53
CA LEU A 77 -5.76 -23.55 -8.50
C LEU A 77 -6.95 -24.31 -9.09
N LYS A 78 -6.72 -25.55 -9.52
CA LYS A 78 -7.77 -26.43 -10.06
C LYS A 78 -8.89 -26.71 -9.04
N PHE A 79 -8.53 -27.02 -7.79
CA PHE A 79 -9.53 -27.20 -6.73
C PHE A 79 -10.43 -25.97 -6.54
N PHE A 80 -9.85 -24.77 -6.61
CA PHE A 80 -10.64 -23.53 -6.50
C PHE A 80 -11.56 -23.33 -7.71
N GLU A 81 -11.08 -23.58 -8.92
CA GLU A 81 -11.91 -23.49 -10.13
C GLU A 81 -13.10 -24.45 -10.04
N GLU A 82 -12.88 -25.71 -9.70
CA GLU A 82 -13.95 -26.72 -9.57
C GLU A 82 -14.93 -26.44 -8.44
N LYS A 83 -14.48 -25.84 -7.34
CA LYS A 83 -15.32 -25.56 -6.18
C LYS A 83 -16.22 -24.33 -6.35
N PHE A 84 -15.80 -23.36 -7.16
CA PHE A 84 -16.44 -22.04 -7.22
C PHE A 84 -16.87 -21.59 -8.64
N SER A 85 -16.68 -22.41 -9.67
CA SER A 85 -17.27 -22.21 -11.01
C SER A 85 -18.56 -22.99 -11.17
#